data_AF-A0A9W5RBK9-F1
#
_entry.id   AF-A0A9W5RBK9-F1
#
_cell.length_a   1.000
_cell.length_b   1.000
_cell.length_c   1.000
_cell.angle_alpha   90.00
_cell.angle_beta   90.00
_cell.angle_gamma   90.00
#
_symmetry.space_group_name_H-M   'P 1'
#
loop_
_entity.id
_entity.type
_entity.pdbx_description
1 polymer ?
#
loop_
_entity_poly.entity_id
_entity_poly.type
_entity_poly.pdbx_seq_one_letter_code
_entity_poly.pdbx_strand_id
1 'polypeptide(L)'
;MLAKIQTLIPESSIGYLLHIVNNLVREEKQKYLNMVIDQFHKKREGLNDIEIMERGLNVYSDQGILVSQLLGEAVKRKLILLHEDEEELYITLTEQGKSVLGSFYTDGFCEDFKCFNERVINLFRKHRELELDPFLIQYFYWNGSQSIDEIEEEYIKDFDYFEENDRKFFHSYLADINFEGLSVEEYIFHFTPKLLLPEEWSNENVKLEVDGIELPKDLVLNRPYPNSRYVVAGFDKEGLTSHGFYWIKKKKDLNNQTINISLRWFIGANKTIIHNFDLQFNFGEHKGNFFSSCQQLNRSTKIEQFEITTKLPVDNSVIDNHHIYNEKFTLTHFPIERHVYFGADHNMGEWESRRARMEMVEKGIKEVHYSITSSAELNWEDENIALIRELVRKKEPYFITRDDDYGECFEMNFTKPISEEQNEEWIIDKVIEFYQTYGITELELWKTYGEHIAYAAGVRMVIQETDDGTYLDMREVYAGFSDDWNFLRQ
;
A
#
# COMPACT_ATOMS: atom_id res chain seq x y z
N MET A 1 56.21 -21.26 -9.77
CA MET A 1 55.91 -19.82 -9.71
C MET A 1 54.45 -19.63 -10.13
N LEU A 2 53.51 -19.99 -9.24
CA LEU A 2 52.07 -19.86 -9.47
C LEU A 2 51.68 -18.48 -8.99
N ALA A 3 51.56 -17.52 -9.91
CA ALA A 3 50.92 -16.25 -9.60
C ALA A 3 49.49 -16.54 -9.17
N LYS A 4 49.10 -16.08 -7.98
CA LYS A 4 47.69 -15.93 -7.60
C LYS A 4 47.06 -14.99 -8.62
N ILE A 5 46.44 -15.54 -9.66
CA ILE A 5 45.44 -14.80 -10.43
C ILE A 5 44.34 -14.55 -9.41
N GLN A 6 44.22 -13.31 -8.92
CA GLN A 6 42.95 -12.87 -8.34
C GLN A 6 41.93 -13.12 -9.44
N THR A 7 41.06 -14.10 -9.24
CA THR A 7 39.91 -14.35 -10.11
C THR A 7 39.13 -13.04 -10.12
N LEU A 8 39.24 -12.29 -11.22
CA LEU A 8 38.51 -11.06 -11.40
C LEU A 8 37.03 -11.44 -11.37
N ILE A 9 36.29 -10.91 -10.41
CA ILE A 9 34.86 -11.14 -10.31
C ILE A 9 34.20 -10.48 -11.53
N PRO A 10 33.46 -11.22 -12.37
CA PRO A 10 32.79 -10.65 -13.53
C PRO A 10 31.79 -9.56 -13.13
N GLU A 11 31.67 -8.50 -13.94
CA GLU A 11 30.69 -7.44 -13.70
C GLU A 11 29.25 -7.97 -13.71
N SER A 12 28.95 -9.00 -14.52
CA SER A 12 27.64 -9.64 -14.52
C SER A 12 27.32 -10.33 -13.19
N SER A 13 28.32 -10.91 -12.51
CA SER A 13 28.15 -11.50 -11.19
C SER A 13 27.76 -10.45 -10.15
N ILE A 14 28.40 -9.27 -10.23
CA ILE A 14 28.04 -8.12 -9.41
C ILE A 14 26.63 -7.65 -9.76
N GLY A 15 26.28 -7.53 -11.04
CA GLY A 15 24.93 -7.15 -11.47
C GLY A 15 23.83 -8.05 -10.91
N TYR A 16 24.00 -9.39 -10.98
CA TYR A 16 23.07 -10.34 -10.37
C TYR A 16 22.99 -10.20 -8.85
N LEU A 17 24.13 -10.00 -8.16
CA LEU A 17 24.12 -9.72 -6.72
C LEU A 17 23.31 -8.46 -6.40
N LEU A 18 23.56 -7.36 -7.12
CA LEU A 18 22.86 -6.10 -6.87
C LEU A 18 21.35 -6.23 -7.13
N HIS A 19 20.94 -6.98 -8.15
CA HIS A 19 19.52 -7.31 -8.38
C HIS A 19 18.91 -8.02 -7.17
N ILE A 20 19.60 -9.03 -6.61
CA ILE A 20 19.11 -9.76 -5.44
C ILE A 20 19.03 -8.84 -4.22
N VAL A 21 20.04 -8.00 -3.99
CA VAL A 21 20.07 -7.00 -2.90
C VAL A 21 18.95 -5.97 -3.05
N ASN A 22 18.66 -5.51 -4.26
CA ASN A 22 17.62 -4.50 -4.50
C ASN A 22 16.22 -4.97 -4.04
N ASN A 23 16.00 -6.28 -3.99
CA ASN A 23 14.72 -6.87 -3.62
C ASN A 23 14.66 -7.33 -2.15
N LEU A 24 15.69 -7.04 -1.33
CA LEU A 24 15.78 -7.50 0.06
C LEU A 24 16.10 -6.33 1.00
N VAL A 25 15.43 -6.30 2.15
CA VAL A 25 15.56 -5.21 3.13
C VAL A 25 16.25 -5.69 4.42
N ARG A 26 15.92 -6.88 4.92
CA ARG A 26 16.47 -7.48 6.14
C ARG A 26 16.26 -8.99 6.14
N GLU A 27 17.32 -9.76 6.32
CA GLU A 27 17.24 -11.22 6.43
C GLU A 27 18.32 -11.78 7.37
N GLU A 28 18.06 -12.97 7.91
CA GLU A 28 19.07 -13.76 8.62
C GLU A 28 20.25 -14.06 7.67
N LYS A 29 21.48 -13.91 8.15
CA LYS A 29 22.70 -14.02 7.34
C LYS A 29 22.78 -15.33 6.56
N GLN A 30 22.51 -16.47 7.20
CA GLN A 30 22.61 -17.76 6.52
C GLN A 30 21.52 -17.94 5.46
N LYS A 31 20.30 -17.50 5.78
CA LYS A 31 19.17 -17.49 4.84
C LYS A 31 19.48 -16.61 3.63
N TYR A 32 20.04 -15.42 3.84
CA TYR A 32 20.47 -14.53 2.76
C TYR A 32 21.51 -15.20 1.83
N LEU A 33 22.56 -15.80 2.41
CA LEU A 33 23.60 -16.48 1.62
C LEU A 33 23.02 -17.61 0.79
N ASN A 34 22.12 -18.41 1.37
CA ASN A 34 21.42 -19.47 0.67
C ASN A 34 20.54 -18.92 -0.47
N MET A 35 19.79 -17.85 -0.23
CA MET A 35 18.97 -17.20 -1.26
C MET A 35 19.81 -16.70 -2.44
N VAL A 36 20.98 -16.10 -2.19
CA VAL A 36 21.89 -15.70 -3.27
C VAL A 36 22.31 -16.94 -4.08
N ILE A 37 22.75 -18.01 -3.40
CA ILE A 37 23.17 -19.24 -4.06
C ILE A 37 22.03 -19.84 -4.90
N ASP A 38 20.81 -19.88 -4.36
CA ASP A 38 19.63 -20.43 -5.02
C ASP A 38 19.26 -19.63 -6.28
N GLN A 39 19.34 -18.30 -6.23
CA GLN A 39 19.10 -17.44 -7.39
C GLN A 39 20.14 -17.67 -8.50
N PHE A 40 21.42 -17.78 -8.12
CA PHE A 40 22.46 -18.15 -9.06
C PHE A 40 22.27 -19.58 -9.60
N HIS A 41 21.83 -20.53 -8.76
CA HIS A 41 21.52 -21.90 -9.17
C HIS A 41 20.43 -21.95 -10.23
N LYS A 42 19.27 -21.31 -9.98
CA LYS A 42 18.16 -21.24 -10.93
C LYS A 42 18.60 -20.69 -12.29
N LYS A 43 19.45 -19.66 -12.30
CA LYS A 43 19.96 -19.06 -13.54
C LYS A 43 20.95 -19.93 -14.31
N ARG A 44 21.54 -20.96 -13.68
CA ARG A 44 22.43 -21.93 -14.33
C ARG A 44 21.69 -23.10 -14.98
N GLU A 45 20.42 -23.32 -14.66
CA GLU A 45 19.67 -24.49 -15.13
C GLU A 45 19.68 -24.55 -16.68
N GLY A 46 20.10 -25.70 -17.21
CA GLY A 46 20.20 -25.93 -18.66
C GLY A 46 21.43 -25.34 -19.35
N LEU A 47 22.34 -24.67 -18.63
CA LEU A 47 23.58 -24.11 -19.18
C LEU A 47 24.77 -25.07 -19.02
N ASN A 48 25.70 -25.02 -19.96
CA ASN A 48 26.99 -25.71 -19.84
C ASN A 48 28.04 -24.85 -19.10
N ASP A 49 29.15 -25.47 -18.68
CA ASP A 49 30.19 -24.80 -17.89
C ASP A 49 30.77 -23.54 -18.53
N ILE A 50 30.90 -23.51 -19.86
CA ILE A 50 31.41 -22.35 -20.61
C ILE A 50 30.38 -21.21 -20.51
N GLU A 51 29.10 -21.51 -20.76
CA GLU A 51 28.01 -20.53 -20.66
C GLU A 51 27.87 -19.97 -19.24
N ILE A 52 28.03 -20.82 -18.22
CA ILE A 52 27.99 -20.42 -16.81
C ILE A 52 29.13 -19.44 -16.50
N MET A 53 30.34 -19.71 -16.99
CA MET A 53 31.49 -18.81 -16.80
C MET A 53 31.32 -17.49 -17.57
N GLU A 54 30.93 -17.55 -18.84
CA GLU A 54 30.75 -16.37 -19.70
C GLU A 54 29.65 -15.43 -19.18
N ARG A 55 28.56 -15.99 -18.64
CA ARG A 55 27.48 -15.20 -18.03
C ARG A 55 27.80 -14.72 -16.62
N GLY A 56 28.93 -15.13 -16.04
CA GLY A 56 29.32 -14.80 -14.67
C GLY A 56 28.38 -15.39 -13.62
N LEU A 57 27.88 -16.60 -13.87
CA LEU A 57 27.01 -17.36 -12.97
C LEU A 57 27.79 -18.40 -12.12
N ASN A 58 29.12 -18.39 -12.21
CA ASN A 58 30.07 -19.27 -11.50
C ASN A 58 30.18 -18.93 -9.99
N VAL A 59 29.05 -18.76 -9.31
CA VAL A 59 28.95 -18.43 -7.88
C VAL A 59 28.37 -19.62 -7.12
N TYR A 60 29.12 -20.19 -6.16
CA TYR A 60 28.69 -21.37 -5.38
C TYR A 60 28.98 -21.21 -3.88
N SER A 61 28.50 -22.17 -3.09
CA SER A 61 28.75 -22.29 -1.65
C SER A 61 30.21 -22.57 -1.30
N ASP A 62 30.89 -23.39 -2.10
CA ASP A 62 32.15 -24.05 -1.74
C ASP A 62 33.23 -24.02 -2.84
N GLN A 63 32.87 -23.63 -4.07
CA GLN A 63 33.78 -23.56 -5.21
C GLN A 63 33.47 -22.37 -6.14
N GLY A 64 34.33 -22.11 -7.13
CA GLY A 64 34.17 -20.94 -8.01
C GLY A 64 34.32 -19.61 -7.27
N ILE A 65 33.39 -18.68 -7.51
CA ILE A 65 33.28 -17.42 -6.78
C ILE A 65 32.40 -17.65 -5.55
N LEU A 66 32.94 -17.39 -4.36
CA LEU A 66 32.14 -17.49 -3.13
C LEU A 66 31.25 -16.25 -2.97
N VAL A 67 30.04 -16.43 -2.43
CA VAL A 67 29.14 -15.29 -2.13
C VAL A 67 29.81 -14.24 -1.25
N SER A 68 30.62 -14.67 -0.28
CA SER A 68 31.41 -13.77 0.58
C SER A 68 32.42 -12.92 -0.20
N GLN A 69 33.02 -13.46 -1.25
CA GLN A 69 33.91 -12.71 -2.15
C GLN A 69 33.14 -11.69 -2.98
N LEU A 70 31.95 -12.08 -3.45
CA LEU A 70 31.06 -11.22 -4.23
C LEU A 70 30.57 -10.02 -3.41
N LEU A 71 30.09 -10.28 -2.19
CA LEU A 71 29.71 -9.24 -1.23
C LEU A 71 30.89 -8.34 -0.86
N GLY A 72 32.06 -8.93 -0.59
CA GLY A 72 33.27 -8.18 -0.26
C GLY A 72 33.70 -7.22 -1.37
N GLU A 73 33.60 -7.64 -2.64
CA GLU A 73 33.90 -6.77 -3.77
C GLU A 73 32.85 -5.66 -3.95
N ALA A 74 31.56 -5.96 -3.76
CA ALA A 74 30.50 -4.96 -3.82
C ALA A 74 30.65 -3.87 -2.73
N VAL A 75 31.00 -4.25 -1.50
CA VAL A 75 31.32 -3.33 -0.40
C VAL A 75 32.58 -2.50 -0.72
N LYS A 76 33.64 -3.16 -1.20
CA LYS A 76 34.89 -2.48 -1.59
C LYS A 76 34.67 -1.43 -2.69
N ARG A 77 33.76 -1.70 -3.62
CA ARG A 77 33.34 -0.77 -4.69
C ARG A 77 32.30 0.24 -4.23
N LYS A 78 31.87 0.21 -2.96
CA LYS A 78 30.83 1.07 -2.37
C LYS A 78 29.48 0.98 -3.09
N LEU A 79 29.18 -0.17 -3.69
CA LEU A 79 27.91 -0.43 -4.37
C LEU A 79 26.81 -0.78 -3.37
N ILE A 80 27.21 -1.34 -2.24
CA ILE A 80 26.32 -1.67 -1.13
C ILE A 80 26.93 -1.18 0.18
N LEU A 81 26.05 -0.84 1.13
CA LEU A 81 26.37 -0.72 2.55
C LEU A 81 25.96 -2.03 3.21
N LEU A 82 26.86 -2.62 3.99
CA LEU A 82 26.60 -3.84 4.74
C LEU A 82 26.72 -3.53 6.22
N HIS A 83 25.65 -3.79 6.96
CA HIS A 83 25.61 -3.74 8.42
C HIS A 83 25.23 -5.13 8.92
N GLU A 84 25.99 -5.64 9.88
CA GLU A 84 25.77 -6.95 10.49
C GLU A 84 25.46 -6.70 11.96
N ASP A 85 24.31 -7.17 12.43
CA ASP A 85 23.89 -7.10 13.82
C ASP A 85 23.52 -8.51 14.29
N GLU A 86 24.27 -9.01 15.26
CA GLU A 86 24.21 -10.40 15.75
C GLU A 86 24.24 -11.46 14.63
N GLU A 87 23.08 -11.92 14.16
CA GLU A 87 22.90 -12.93 13.10
C GLU A 87 22.19 -12.39 11.85
N GLU A 88 21.80 -11.12 11.87
CA GLU A 88 21.08 -10.46 10.78
C GLU A 88 22.02 -9.64 9.89
N LEU A 89 21.69 -9.65 8.60
CA LEU A 89 22.47 -8.96 7.60
C LEU A 89 21.60 -7.91 6.91
N TYR A 90 22.00 -6.65 7.08
CA TYR A 90 21.36 -5.48 6.49
C TYR A 90 22.21 -5.03 5.30
N ILE A 91 21.69 -5.18 4.09
CA ILE A 91 22.34 -4.65 2.89
C ILE A 91 21.48 -3.55 2.31
N THR A 92 22.09 -2.39 2.08
CA THR A 92 21.45 -1.29 1.38
C THR A 92 22.21 -0.98 0.10
N LEU A 93 21.49 -0.91 -1.01
CA LEU A 93 22.04 -0.47 -2.29
C LEU A 93 22.37 1.02 -2.24
N THR A 94 23.59 1.41 -2.62
CA THR A 94 23.96 2.83 -2.72
C THR A 94 23.49 3.42 -4.04
N GLU A 95 23.52 4.74 -4.20
CA GLU A 95 23.26 5.39 -5.50
C GLU A 95 24.26 4.93 -6.58
N GLN A 96 25.51 4.66 -6.19
CA GLN A 96 26.49 4.06 -7.11
C GLN A 96 26.10 2.62 -7.47
N GLY A 97 25.60 1.84 -6.50
CA GLY A 97 25.05 0.51 -6.73
C GLY A 97 23.86 0.53 -7.71
N LYS A 98 22.90 1.43 -7.53
CA LYS A 98 21.77 1.63 -8.45
C LYS A 98 22.24 1.96 -9.86
N SER A 99 23.26 2.82 -10.00
CA SER A 99 23.83 3.16 -11.31
C SER A 99 24.48 1.96 -12.01
N VAL A 100 25.24 1.14 -11.28
CA VAL A 100 25.84 -0.11 -11.82
C VAL A 100 24.75 -1.12 -12.18
N LEU A 101 23.74 -1.28 -11.33
CA LEU A 101 22.61 -2.17 -11.58
C LEU A 101 21.80 -1.73 -12.81
N GLY A 102 21.54 -0.43 -12.98
CA GLY A 102 20.89 0.09 -14.17
C GLY A 102 21.70 -0.14 -15.44
N SER A 103 23.03 0.00 -15.37
CA SER A 103 23.92 -0.35 -16.49
C SER A 103 23.88 -1.84 -16.81
N PHE A 104 23.79 -2.70 -15.78
CA PHE A 104 23.66 -4.15 -15.95
C PHE A 104 22.32 -4.53 -16.61
N TYR A 105 21.22 -3.93 -16.16
CA TYR A 105 19.89 -4.18 -16.73
C TYR A 105 19.81 -3.78 -18.21
N THR A 106 20.49 -2.72 -18.59
CA THR A 106 20.38 -2.13 -19.93
C THR A 106 21.48 -2.54 -20.90
N ASP A 107 22.33 -3.49 -20.49
CA ASP A 107 23.57 -3.85 -21.22
C ASP A 107 24.38 -2.60 -21.62
N GLY A 108 24.63 -1.74 -20.62
CA GLY A 108 25.35 -0.48 -20.82
C GLY A 108 24.57 0.56 -21.61
N PHE A 109 23.24 0.61 -21.45
CA PHE A 109 22.34 1.48 -22.21
C PHE A 109 22.46 1.26 -23.73
N CYS A 110 22.38 0.00 -24.15
CA CYS A 110 22.45 -0.39 -25.55
C CYS A 110 21.31 0.25 -26.39
N GLU A 111 21.46 0.23 -27.72
CA GLU A 111 20.46 0.81 -28.63
C GLU A 111 19.09 0.12 -28.53
N ASP A 112 19.07 -1.20 -28.29
CA ASP A 112 17.83 -1.96 -28.11
C ASP A 112 17.06 -1.47 -26.87
N PHE A 113 17.76 -1.23 -25.75
CA PHE A 113 17.15 -0.63 -24.56
C PHE A 113 16.63 0.78 -24.84
N LYS A 114 17.40 1.62 -25.55
CA LYS A 114 16.95 2.99 -25.89
C LYS A 114 15.66 2.95 -26.70
N CYS A 115 15.58 2.06 -27.69
CA CYS A 115 14.37 1.87 -28.48
C CYS A 115 13.19 1.38 -27.63
N PHE A 116 13.43 0.44 -26.71
CA PHE A 116 12.40 -0.02 -25.77
C PHE A 116 11.91 1.11 -24.86
N ASN A 117 12.83 1.84 -24.22
CA ASN A 117 12.53 2.96 -23.33
C ASN A 117 11.75 4.07 -24.04
N GLU A 118 12.13 4.44 -25.27
CA GLU A 118 11.38 5.41 -26.07
C GLU A 118 9.95 4.95 -26.36
N ARG A 119 9.74 3.66 -26.65
CA ARG A 119 8.39 3.10 -26.85
C ARG A 119 7.55 3.19 -25.59
N VAL A 120 8.11 2.86 -24.43
CA VAL A 120 7.42 3.00 -23.13
C VAL A 120 7.09 4.46 -22.86
N ILE A 121 8.05 5.39 -22.98
CA ILE A 121 7.79 6.82 -22.75
C ILE A 121 6.70 7.36 -23.69
N ASN A 122 6.75 7.01 -24.97
CA ASN A 122 5.74 7.44 -25.94
C ASN A 122 4.36 6.85 -25.65
N LEU A 123 4.29 5.63 -25.11
CA LEU A 123 3.04 5.02 -24.66
C LEU A 123 2.38 5.85 -23.55
N PHE A 124 3.13 6.20 -22.50
CA PHE A 124 2.59 7.01 -21.40
C PHE A 124 2.20 8.42 -21.85
N ARG A 125 2.99 9.06 -22.70
CA ARG A 125 2.67 10.38 -23.27
C ARG A 125 1.41 10.36 -24.15
N LYS A 126 1.24 9.32 -24.97
CA LYS A 126 0.06 9.12 -25.80
C LYS A 126 -1.22 9.14 -24.95
N HIS A 127 -1.17 8.53 -23.77
CA HIS A 127 -2.30 8.46 -22.83
C HIS A 127 -2.32 9.61 -21.80
N ARG A 128 -1.34 10.51 -21.84
CA ARG A 128 -1.13 11.57 -20.84
C ARG A 128 -1.08 11.02 -19.41
N GLU A 129 -0.45 9.87 -19.25
CA GLU A 129 -0.27 9.19 -17.96
C GLU A 129 1.06 9.56 -17.29
N LEU A 130 1.16 9.27 -16.00
CA LEU A 130 2.42 9.43 -15.25
C LEU A 130 3.49 8.49 -15.77
N GLU A 131 4.60 9.03 -16.30
CA GLU A 131 5.75 8.22 -16.73
C GLU A 131 6.25 7.33 -15.58
N LEU A 132 6.53 6.05 -15.89
CA LEU A 132 7.12 5.10 -14.95
C LEU A 132 8.50 5.56 -14.48
N ASP A 133 8.90 5.07 -13.32
CA ASP A 133 10.28 5.20 -12.86
C ASP A 133 11.24 4.60 -13.91
N PRO A 134 12.24 5.38 -14.38
CA PRO A 134 13.25 4.88 -15.32
C PRO A 134 13.91 3.58 -14.89
N PHE A 135 14.12 3.36 -13.59
CA PHE A 135 14.74 2.14 -13.07
C PHE A 135 13.83 0.91 -13.24
N LEU A 136 12.50 1.09 -13.13
CA LEU A 136 11.53 0.04 -13.40
C LEU A 136 11.51 -0.34 -14.89
N ILE A 137 11.60 0.64 -15.79
CA ILE A 137 11.71 0.40 -17.24
C ILE A 137 12.97 -0.40 -17.58
N GLN A 138 14.10 -0.09 -16.94
CA GLN A 138 15.35 -0.84 -17.09
C GLN A 138 15.17 -2.29 -16.65
N TYR A 139 14.51 -2.51 -15.51
CA TYR A 139 14.20 -3.85 -15.02
C TYR A 139 13.30 -4.64 -15.98
N PHE A 140 12.23 -4.04 -16.51
CA PHE A 140 11.35 -4.71 -17.48
C PHE A 140 12.09 -5.13 -18.75
N TYR A 141 12.95 -4.25 -19.27
CA TYR A 141 13.81 -4.58 -20.41
C TYR A 141 14.71 -5.78 -20.10
N TRP A 142 15.39 -5.77 -18.95
CA TRP A 142 16.32 -6.82 -18.57
C TRP A 142 15.64 -8.17 -18.31
N ASN A 143 14.54 -8.15 -17.56
CA ASN A 143 13.83 -9.37 -17.19
C ASN A 143 13.07 -9.97 -18.39
N GLY A 144 12.76 -9.14 -19.40
CA GLY A 144 12.00 -9.55 -20.58
C GLY A 144 10.58 -10.05 -20.26
N SER A 145 10.10 -9.80 -19.04
CA SER A 145 8.82 -10.30 -18.53
C SER A 145 7.62 -9.48 -18.98
N GLN A 146 7.85 -8.30 -19.56
CA GLN A 146 6.79 -7.41 -19.99
C GLN A 146 7.10 -6.81 -21.37
N SER A 147 6.22 -7.10 -22.31
CA SER A 147 6.07 -6.42 -23.57
C SER A 147 5.43 -5.04 -23.37
N ILE A 148 5.51 -4.19 -24.41
CA ILE A 148 4.86 -2.87 -24.38
C ILE A 148 3.34 -2.99 -24.19
N ASP A 149 2.72 -4.04 -24.73
CA ASP A 149 1.27 -4.26 -24.62
C ASP A 149 0.89 -4.68 -23.20
N GLU A 150 1.70 -5.53 -22.54
CA GLU A 150 1.52 -5.88 -21.13
C GLU A 150 1.71 -4.66 -20.22
N ILE A 151 2.67 -3.78 -20.52
CA ILE A 151 2.84 -2.51 -19.79
C ILE A 151 1.62 -1.60 -19.99
N GLU A 152 1.07 -1.51 -21.20
CA GLU A 152 -0.15 -0.73 -21.45
C GLU A 152 -1.34 -1.31 -20.68
N GLU A 153 -1.47 -2.63 -20.65
CA GLU A 153 -2.53 -3.29 -19.89
C GLU A 153 -2.36 -2.96 -18.41
N GLU A 154 -1.29 -3.40 -17.76
CA GLU A 154 -1.10 -3.29 -16.31
C GLU A 154 -1.05 -1.85 -15.78
N TYR A 155 -0.40 -0.92 -16.50
CA TYR A 155 -0.14 0.42 -15.97
C TYR A 155 -1.10 1.49 -16.51
N ILE A 156 -1.89 1.21 -17.55
CA ILE A 156 -2.78 2.21 -18.16
C ILE A 156 -4.24 1.75 -18.17
N LYS A 157 -4.52 0.49 -18.50
CA LYS A 157 -5.89 0.00 -18.69
C LYS A 157 -6.45 -0.78 -17.50
N ASP A 158 -5.66 -1.68 -16.93
CA ASP A 158 -6.00 -2.59 -15.82
C ASP A 158 -5.96 -1.87 -14.48
N PHE A 159 -6.46 -0.64 -14.53
CA PHE A 159 -6.49 0.29 -13.45
C PHE A 159 -7.81 0.09 -12.75
N ASP A 160 -7.75 -0.43 -11.51
CA ASP A 160 -8.94 -0.76 -10.73
C ASP A 160 -9.83 0.47 -10.56
N TYR A 161 -10.81 0.55 -11.46
CA TYR A 161 -11.66 1.71 -11.64
C TYR A 161 -12.56 1.91 -10.42
N PHE A 162 -12.79 0.87 -9.62
CA PHE A 162 -13.71 0.93 -8.50
C PHE A 162 -13.04 1.50 -7.25
N GLU A 163 -11.92 0.92 -6.79
CA GLU A 163 -11.25 1.36 -5.54
C GLU A 163 -10.79 2.84 -5.59
N GLU A 164 -10.27 3.29 -6.72
CA GLU A 164 -9.70 4.64 -6.80
C GLU A 164 -10.73 5.76 -7.02
N ASN A 165 -11.85 5.43 -7.68
CA ASN A 165 -12.97 6.36 -7.75
C ASN A 165 -13.60 6.54 -6.37
N ASP A 166 -13.72 5.47 -5.59
CA ASP A 166 -14.22 5.57 -4.22
C ASP A 166 -13.30 6.45 -3.35
N ARG A 167 -11.97 6.35 -3.48
CA ARG A 167 -11.04 7.26 -2.81
C ARG A 167 -11.26 8.72 -3.22
N LYS A 168 -11.45 9.00 -4.51
CA LYS A 168 -11.77 10.34 -4.99
C LYS A 168 -13.09 10.86 -4.43
N PHE A 169 -14.14 10.04 -4.43
CA PHE A 169 -15.45 10.40 -3.88
C PHE A 169 -15.39 10.63 -2.38
N PHE A 170 -14.63 9.81 -1.66
CA PHE A 170 -14.40 9.95 -0.22
C PHE A 170 -13.71 11.27 0.11
N HIS A 171 -12.60 11.59 -0.54
CA HIS A 171 -11.91 12.87 -0.33
C HIS A 171 -12.75 14.07 -0.79
N SER A 172 -13.54 13.91 -1.87
CA SER A 172 -14.50 14.93 -2.32
C SER A 172 -15.56 15.21 -1.24
N TYR A 173 -16.08 14.15 -0.62
CA TYR A 173 -17.02 14.23 0.50
C TYR A 173 -16.38 14.90 1.72
N LEU A 174 -15.18 14.49 2.14
CA LEU A 174 -14.48 15.10 3.29
C LEU A 174 -14.19 16.59 3.07
N ALA A 175 -13.84 16.95 1.83
CA ALA A 175 -13.50 18.32 1.48
C ALA A 175 -14.72 19.24 1.33
N ASP A 176 -15.94 18.71 1.20
CA ASP A 176 -17.12 19.43 0.70
C ASP A 176 -16.86 20.08 -0.68
N ILE A 177 -16.14 19.38 -1.56
CA ILE A 177 -15.77 19.87 -2.89
C ILE A 177 -16.12 18.83 -3.93
N ASN A 178 -16.87 19.21 -4.98
CA ASN A 178 -17.08 18.34 -6.13
C ASN A 178 -15.83 18.35 -7.04
N PHE A 179 -14.98 17.33 -6.92
CA PHE A 179 -13.76 17.22 -7.72
C PHE A 179 -14.01 16.99 -9.22
N GLU A 180 -15.15 16.39 -9.60
CA GLU A 180 -15.49 16.16 -11.01
C GLU A 180 -15.91 17.43 -11.73
N GLY A 181 -16.46 18.41 -11.00
CA GLY A 181 -16.93 19.68 -11.55
C GLY A 181 -15.82 20.71 -11.80
N LEU A 182 -14.56 20.38 -11.51
CA LEU A 182 -13.44 21.32 -11.63
C LEU A 182 -13.04 21.54 -13.08
N SER A 183 -12.72 22.78 -13.42
CA SER A 183 -12.13 23.11 -14.71
C SER A 183 -10.68 22.60 -14.82
N VAL A 184 -10.18 22.45 -16.05
CA VAL A 184 -8.78 22.03 -16.32
C VAL A 184 -7.72 23.02 -15.79
N GLU A 185 -8.14 24.23 -15.41
CA GLU A 185 -7.29 25.26 -14.82
C GLU A 185 -7.38 25.28 -13.29
N GLU A 186 -8.23 24.47 -12.67
CA GLU A 186 -8.40 24.39 -11.22
C GLU A 186 -7.66 23.17 -10.66
N TYR A 187 -6.79 23.45 -9.69
CA TYR A 187 -5.97 22.46 -9.03
C TYR A 187 -6.38 22.36 -7.57
N ILE A 188 -6.49 21.11 -7.11
CA ILE A 188 -6.73 20.76 -5.72
C ILE A 188 -5.35 20.64 -5.07
N PHE A 189 -5.19 21.25 -3.90
CA PHE A 189 -4.04 20.94 -3.05
C PHE A 189 -4.51 20.41 -1.71
N HIS A 190 -4.03 19.21 -1.41
CA HIS A 190 -4.20 18.55 -0.13
C HIS A 190 -2.98 18.81 0.75
N PHE A 191 -3.21 19.58 1.81
CA PHE A 191 -2.17 19.93 2.77
C PHE A 191 -2.40 19.23 4.10
N THR A 192 -1.39 18.51 4.54
CA THR A 192 -1.40 17.71 5.77
C THR A 192 -0.27 18.15 6.68
N PRO A 193 -0.49 19.15 7.56
CA PRO A 193 0.46 19.46 8.61
C PRO A 193 0.66 18.25 9.54
N LYS A 194 1.90 17.78 9.62
CA LYS A 194 2.28 16.64 10.47
C LYS A 194 3.49 16.99 11.34
N LEU A 195 3.41 16.62 12.61
CA LEU A 195 4.47 16.76 13.59
C LEU A 195 4.83 15.37 14.14
N LEU A 196 6.11 15.02 14.10
CA LEU A 196 6.63 13.83 14.76
C LEU A 196 7.30 14.24 16.08
N LEU A 197 6.68 13.83 17.20
CA LEU A 197 7.21 14.06 18.53
C LEU A 197 8.24 13.00 18.94
N PRO A 198 9.22 13.35 19.78
CA PRO A 198 9.96 12.42 20.61
C PRO A 198 9.04 11.57 21.48
N GLU A 199 9.53 10.41 21.88
CA GLU A 199 8.77 9.49 22.73
C GLU A 199 8.37 10.13 24.06
N GLU A 200 9.26 10.94 24.64
CA GLU A 200 9.05 11.62 25.92
C GLU A 200 7.91 12.65 25.86
N TRP A 201 7.55 13.11 24.66
CA TRP A 201 6.52 14.14 24.44
C TRP A 201 5.25 13.58 23.79
N SER A 202 5.15 12.26 23.61
CA SER A 202 4.01 11.58 22.98
C SER A 202 2.65 12.00 23.55
N ASN A 203 2.57 12.25 24.86
CA ASN A 203 1.32 12.60 25.56
C ASN A 203 1.13 14.11 25.80
N GLU A 204 2.03 14.96 25.29
CA GLU A 204 1.92 16.40 25.50
C GLU A 204 0.74 16.99 24.72
N ASN A 205 0.13 18.04 25.28
CA ASN A 205 -0.89 18.81 24.57
C ASN A 205 -0.23 19.60 23.44
N VAL A 206 -0.82 19.54 22.25
CA VAL A 206 -0.30 20.23 21.06
C VAL A 206 -1.35 21.17 20.52
N LYS A 207 -0.93 22.38 20.14
CA LYS A 207 -1.71 23.34 19.36
C LYS A 207 -0.94 23.69 18.09
N LEU A 208 -1.67 23.92 17.00
CA LEU A 208 -1.12 24.36 15.72
C LEU A 208 -1.70 25.74 15.35
N GLU A 209 -0.85 26.64 14.89
CA GLU A 209 -1.21 27.83 14.14
C GLU A 209 -0.59 27.72 12.74
N VAL A 210 -1.37 28.02 11.70
CA VAL A 210 -0.93 27.94 10.30
C VAL A 210 -1.04 29.32 9.68
N ASP A 211 0.09 29.84 9.19
CA ASP A 211 0.15 31.11 8.47
C ASP A 211 0.51 30.88 6.99
N GLY A 212 0.11 31.82 6.14
CA GLY A 212 0.44 31.84 4.71
C GLY A 212 -0.62 31.23 3.78
N ILE A 213 -1.62 30.55 4.36
CA ILE A 213 -2.73 29.94 3.62
C ILE A 213 -4.06 30.20 4.32
N GLU A 214 -5.14 30.23 3.53
CA GLU A 214 -6.51 30.34 4.06
C GLU A 214 -7.03 28.96 4.43
N LEU A 215 -7.44 28.82 5.69
CA LEU A 215 -8.04 27.59 6.20
C LEU A 215 -9.56 27.62 5.92
N PRO A 216 -10.13 26.59 5.27
CA PRO A 216 -11.57 26.58 4.97
C PRO A 216 -12.44 26.36 6.22
N LYS A 217 -11.90 25.72 7.26
CA LYS A 217 -12.55 25.45 8.56
C LYS A 217 -11.51 25.44 9.67
N ASP A 218 -11.96 25.38 10.93
CA ASP A 218 -11.07 25.18 12.08
C ASP A 218 -10.45 23.78 12.05
N LEU A 219 -9.13 23.72 12.27
CA LEU A 219 -8.38 22.46 12.24
C LEU A 219 -8.57 21.67 13.54
N VAL A 220 -8.73 20.36 13.40
CA VAL A 220 -8.62 19.39 14.49
C VAL A 220 -7.26 18.72 14.44
N LEU A 221 -6.70 18.43 15.63
CA LEU A 221 -5.43 17.72 15.77
C LEU A 221 -5.69 16.31 16.28
N ASN A 222 -5.24 15.32 15.52
CA ASN A 222 -5.44 13.91 15.79
C ASN A 222 -4.10 13.18 15.94
N ARG A 223 -4.14 12.03 16.64
CA ARG A 223 -3.00 11.13 16.81
C ARG A 223 -3.34 9.76 16.23
N PRO A 224 -3.26 9.58 14.90
CA PRO A 224 -3.81 8.40 14.23
C PRO A 224 -2.98 7.12 14.39
N TYR A 225 -1.84 7.17 15.08
CA TYR A 225 -0.93 6.03 15.19
C TYR A 225 -0.86 5.54 16.65
N PRO A 226 -0.72 4.22 16.90
CA PRO A 226 -0.74 3.65 18.26
C PRO A 226 0.29 4.25 19.23
N ASN A 227 1.48 4.59 18.72
CA ASN A 227 2.54 5.21 19.55
C ASN A 227 2.20 6.64 19.98
N SER A 228 1.12 7.22 19.46
CA SER A 228 0.67 8.59 19.74
C SER A 228 1.72 9.66 19.46
N ARG A 229 2.82 9.38 18.73
CA ARG A 229 3.90 10.36 18.50
C ARG A 229 3.62 11.32 17.35
N TYR A 230 2.85 10.86 16.38
CA TYR A 230 2.45 11.67 15.24
C TYR A 230 1.22 12.49 15.59
N VAL A 231 1.32 13.81 15.42
CA VAL A 231 0.17 14.73 15.46
C VAL A 231 -0.10 15.17 14.04
N VAL A 232 -1.34 14.97 13.59
CA VAL A 232 -1.78 15.29 12.22
C VAL A 232 -2.94 16.26 12.30
N ALA A 233 -2.84 17.37 11.57
CA ALA A 233 -3.93 18.32 11.44
C ALA A 233 -4.86 17.93 10.29
N GLY A 234 -6.17 18.13 10.48
CA GLY A 234 -7.17 17.92 9.45
C GLY A 234 -8.53 18.51 9.85
N PHE A 235 -9.60 17.98 9.26
CA PHE A 235 -10.97 18.29 9.64
C PHE A 235 -11.68 17.04 10.14
N ASP A 236 -12.68 17.27 10.98
CA ASP A 236 -13.70 16.29 11.31
C ASP A 236 -14.95 16.58 10.47
N LYS A 237 -15.49 15.53 9.85
CA LYS A 237 -16.80 15.56 9.21
C LYS A 237 -17.58 14.34 9.68
N GLU A 238 -18.58 14.60 10.52
CA GLU A 238 -19.47 13.56 11.03
C GLU A 238 -18.70 12.44 11.78
N GLY A 239 -17.62 12.79 12.50
CA GLY A 239 -16.75 11.81 13.18
C GLY A 239 -15.68 11.17 12.29
N LEU A 240 -15.68 11.45 10.98
CA LEU A 240 -14.65 11.01 10.05
C LEU A 240 -13.57 12.08 9.93
N THR A 241 -12.32 11.71 10.16
CA THR A 241 -11.19 12.64 10.10
C THR A 241 -10.51 12.59 8.73
N SER A 242 -10.35 13.76 8.09
CA SER A 242 -9.71 13.89 6.77
C SER A 242 -8.18 13.90 6.80
N HIS A 243 -7.58 14.10 7.98
CA HIS A 243 -6.12 14.12 8.17
C HIS A 243 -5.38 14.98 7.12
N GLY A 244 -5.88 16.20 6.98
CA GLY A 244 -5.39 17.21 6.06
C GLY A 244 -6.56 18.09 5.62
N PHE A 245 -6.29 19.05 4.78
CA PHE A 245 -7.30 19.94 4.25
C PHE A 245 -7.05 20.29 2.81
N TYR A 246 -8.15 20.67 2.15
CA TYR A 246 -8.18 20.90 0.71
C TYR A 246 -8.45 22.36 0.46
N TRP A 247 -7.75 22.90 -0.53
CA TRP A 247 -8.13 24.18 -1.13
C TRP A 247 -8.03 24.08 -2.66
N ILE A 248 -8.81 24.89 -3.36
CA ILE A 248 -8.77 24.97 -4.82
C ILE A 248 -8.08 26.27 -5.21
N LYS A 249 -7.11 26.17 -6.13
CA LYS A 249 -6.44 27.33 -6.71
C LYS A 249 -6.45 27.22 -8.22
N LYS A 250 -6.50 28.36 -8.91
CA LYS A 250 -6.36 28.37 -10.36
C LYS A 250 -4.88 28.29 -10.72
N LYS A 251 -4.55 27.60 -11.80
CA LYS A 251 -3.17 27.43 -12.30
C LYS A 251 -2.42 28.74 -12.39
N LYS A 252 -3.06 29.81 -12.89
CA LYS A 252 -2.48 31.16 -12.99
C LYS A 252 -2.03 31.74 -11.65
N ASP A 253 -2.68 31.34 -10.55
CA ASP A 253 -2.39 31.84 -9.20
C ASP A 253 -1.22 31.05 -8.57
N LEU A 254 -0.92 29.87 -9.09
CA LEU A 254 0.21 29.03 -8.66
C LEU A 254 1.45 29.21 -9.55
N ASN A 255 1.23 29.52 -10.83
CA ASN A 255 2.29 29.57 -11.82
C ASN A 255 3.29 30.70 -11.54
N ASN A 256 4.57 30.37 -11.41
CA ASN A 256 5.66 31.27 -11.02
C ASN A 256 5.48 31.97 -9.67
N GLN A 257 4.59 31.46 -8.80
CA GLN A 257 4.45 31.92 -7.44
C GLN A 257 5.06 30.89 -6.48
N THR A 258 5.73 31.39 -5.46
CA THR A 258 6.12 30.59 -4.30
C THR A 258 5.13 30.91 -3.18
N ILE A 259 4.50 29.87 -2.63
CA ILE A 259 3.61 30.02 -1.47
C ILE A 259 4.43 29.74 -0.22
N ASN A 260 4.56 30.74 0.65
CA ASN A 260 5.29 30.61 1.90
C ASN A 260 4.30 30.18 2.99
N ILE A 261 4.58 29.07 3.67
CA ILE A 261 3.75 28.54 4.74
C ILE A 261 4.58 28.51 6.03
N SER A 262 3.95 28.86 7.15
CA SER A 262 4.54 28.69 8.49
C SER A 262 3.62 27.84 9.35
N LEU A 263 4.14 26.73 9.85
CA LEU A 263 3.48 25.89 10.85
C LEU A 263 4.09 26.19 12.22
N ARG A 264 3.30 26.78 13.11
CA ARG A 264 3.72 27.05 14.50
C ARG A 264 3.04 26.06 15.44
N TRP A 265 3.83 25.10 15.90
CA TRP A 265 3.43 24.10 16.87
C TRP A 265 3.76 24.56 18.28
N PHE A 266 2.78 24.56 19.17
CA PHE A 266 2.96 24.78 20.60
C PHE A 266 2.80 23.46 21.32
N ILE A 267 3.78 23.07 22.14
CA ILE A 267 3.83 21.77 22.80
C ILE A 267 3.97 21.98 24.31
N GLY A 268 3.02 21.45 25.06
CA GLY A 268 2.95 21.64 26.51
C GLY A 268 2.87 23.13 26.87
N ALA A 269 3.51 23.51 27.98
CA ALA A 269 3.40 24.87 28.52
C ALA A 269 4.35 25.90 27.88
N ASN A 270 5.48 25.47 27.31
CA ASN A 270 6.59 26.38 27.02
C ASN A 270 7.37 26.12 25.73
N LYS A 271 7.03 25.08 24.95
CA LYS A 271 7.79 24.73 23.75
C LYS A 271 7.08 25.23 22.50
N THR A 272 7.84 25.81 21.59
CA THR A 272 7.34 26.27 20.29
C THR A 272 8.26 25.78 19.18
N ILE A 273 7.70 25.15 18.17
CA ILE A 273 8.40 24.76 16.95
C ILE A 273 7.77 25.50 15.78
N ILE A 274 8.58 26.21 15.01
CA ILE A 274 8.16 26.88 13.79
C ILE A 274 8.77 26.14 12.61
N HIS A 275 7.94 25.64 11.70
CA HIS A 275 8.39 25.08 10.44
C HIS A 275 7.94 26.00 9.31
N ASN A 276 8.86 26.77 8.77
CA ASN A 276 8.64 27.59 7.58
C ASN A 276 9.04 26.79 6.34
N PHE A 277 8.26 26.87 5.29
CA PHE A 277 8.71 26.35 4.00
C PHE A 277 8.09 27.07 2.82
N ASP A 278 8.86 27.06 1.74
CA ASP A 278 8.48 27.61 0.44
C ASP A 278 7.93 26.47 -0.42
N LEU A 279 6.68 26.59 -0.87
CA LEU A 279 6.08 25.66 -1.83
C LEU A 279 6.15 26.22 -3.25
N GLN A 280 6.76 25.44 -4.14
CA GLN A 280 6.75 25.64 -5.58
C GLN A 280 5.88 24.58 -6.26
N PHE A 281 5.30 24.92 -7.41
CA PHE A 281 4.38 24.04 -8.13
C PHE A 281 4.91 23.73 -9.52
N ASN A 282 5.15 22.44 -9.78
CA ASN A 282 5.57 21.90 -11.05
C ASN A 282 4.36 21.33 -11.81
N PHE A 283 4.17 21.82 -13.03
CA PHE A 283 3.10 21.39 -13.91
C PHE A 283 3.64 20.43 -14.96
N GLY A 284 3.49 19.13 -14.73
CA GLY A 284 3.81 18.09 -15.71
C GLY A 284 2.89 18.08 -16.94
N GLU A 285 3.23 17.23 -17.92
CA GLU A 285 2.53 17.05 -19.19
C GLU A 285 1.56 15.86 -19.18
N HIS A 286 1.03 15.52 -18.00
CA HIS A 286 0.13 14.40 -17.77
C HIS A 286 -1.24 14.89 -17.26
N LYS A 287 -2.20 13.96 -17.11
CA LYS A 287 -3.56 14.26 -16.63
C LYS A 287 -3.59 14.43 -15.11
N GLY A 288 -4.67 15.02 -14.61
CA GLY A 288 -4.87 15.25 -13.18
C GLY A 288 -4.58 16.69 -12.79
N ASN A 289 -5.02 17.04 -11.59
CA ASN A 289 -4.99 18.40 -11.09
C ASN A 289 -4.74 18.44 -9.57
N PHE A 290 -4.17 17.38 -9.01
CA PHE A 290 -4.01 17.21 -7.58
C PHE A 290 -2.55 17.40 -7.16
N PHE A 291 -2.30 18.26 -6.19
CA PHE A 291 -1.03 18.38 -5.48
C PHE A 291 -1.21 17.90 -4.03
N SER A 292 -0.17 17.32 -3.43
CA SER A 292 -0.20 17.04 -1.99
C SER A 292 1.13 17.29 -1.30
N SER A 293 1.08 17.63 -0.01
CA SER A 293 2.26 17.59 0.87
C SER A 293 2.67 16.16 1.28
N CYS A 294 1.84 15.18 0.97
CA CYS A 294 2.16 13.75 1.02
C CYS A 294 2.09 13.22 -0.41
N GLN A 295 3.18 13.38 -1.19
CA GLN A 295 3.24 12.87 -2.56
C GLN A 295 3.57 11.38 -2.54
N GLN A 296 2.64 10.55 -2.06
CA GLN A 296 2.74 9.10 -2.13
C GLN A 296 1.81 8.60 -3.22
N LEU A 297 2.35 7.72 -4.07
CA LEU A 297 1.66 7.15 -5.21
C LEU A 297 1.59 5.64 -5.05
N ASN A 298 0.48 5.04 -5.44
CA ASN A 298 0.29 3.58 -5.40
C ASN A 298 1.13 2.80 -6.41
N ARG A 299 1.97 3.48 -7.19
CA ARG A 299 2.92 2.87 -8.12
C ARG A 299 4.21 3.66 -8.21
N SER A 300 5.26 2.99 -8.70
CA SER A 300 6.52 3.66 -8.99
C SER A 300 6.40 4.56 -10.23
N THR A 301 6.74 5.84 -10.08
CA THR A 301 6.71 6.83 -11.17
C THR A 301 7.94 7.71 -11.10
N LYS A 302 8.14 8.51 -12.15
CA LYS A 302 9.19 9.53 -12.18
C LYS A 302 8.94 10.73 -11.25
N ILE A 303 7.72 10.88 -10.72
CA ILE A 303 7.43 11.94 -9.74
C ILE A 303 8.13 11.60 -8.42
N GLU A 304 8.81 12.60 -7.86
CA GLU A 304 9.43 12.48 -6.55
C GLU A 304 8.37 12.23 -5.47
N GLN A 305 8.53 11.13 -4.74
CA GLN A 305 7.65 10.78 -3.65
C GLN A 305 8.25 11.24 -2.32
N PHE A 306 7.47 11.97 -1.53
CA PHE A 306 7.90 12.48 -0.23
C PHE A 306 6.70 12.83 0.66
N GLU A 307 6.98 13.05 1.94
CA GLU A 307 6.03 13.58 2.90
C GLU A 307 6.67 14.75 3.67
N ILE A 308 6.02 15.92 3.62
CA ILE A 308 6.42 17.07 4.43
C ILE A 308 6.00 16.79 5.87
N THR A 309 6.97 16.66 6.78
CA THR A 309 6.72 16.44 8.21
C THR A 309 7.66 17.32 9.02
N THR A 310 7.12 18.05 10.00
CA THR A 310 7.94 18.68 11.03
C THR A 310 8.55 17.59 11.91
N LYS A 311 9.83 17.28 11.69
CA LYS A 311 10.59 16.31 12.49
C LYS A 311 11.57 17.05 13.39
N LEU A 312 11.61 16.65 14.66
CA LEU A 312 12.61 17.13 15.60
C LEU A 312 13.94 16.39 15.38
N PRO A 313 15.10 17.04 15.61
CA PRO A 313 16.39 16.37 15.54
C PRO A 313 16.44 15.20 16.52
N VAL A 314 17.15 14.13 16.13
CA VAL A 314 17.26 12.89 16.92
C VAL A 314 17.84 13.14 18.32
N ASP A 315 18.72 14.14 18.45
CA ASP A 315 19.22 14.61 19.74
C ASP A 315 18.35 15.76 20.27
N ASN A 316 17.40 15.40 21.13
CA ASN A 316 16.46 16.35 21.73
C ASN A 316 17.09 17.23 22.82
N SER A 317 18.33 16.97 23.24
CA SER A 317 19.03 17.78 24.25
C SER A 317 19.32 19.21 23.79
N VAL A 318 19.23 19.45 22.48
CA VAL A 318 19.48 20.74 21.81
C VAL A 318 18.18 21.51 21.52
N ILE A 319 17.01 20.93 21.80
CA ILE A 319 15.74 21.61 21.58
C ILE A 319 15.49 22.58 22.74
N ASP A 320 15.94 23.81 22.57
CA ASP A 320 15.49 24.95 23.38
C ASP A 320 13.95 25.08 23.32
N ASN A 321 13.38 25.90 24.19
CA ASN A 321 11.94 26.21 24.18
C ASN A 321 11.42 26.78 22.83
N HIS A 322 12.32 27.13 21.90
CA HIS A 322 11.98 27.67 20.59
C HIS A 322 12.89 27.08 19.50
N HIS A 323 12.30 26.52 18.45
CA HIS A 323 13.05 25.97 17.32
C HIS A 323 12.45 26.39 15.98
N ILE A 324 13.28 26.67 14.97
CA ILE A 324 12.84 27.14 13.64
C ILE A 324 13.49 26.31 12.53
N TYR A 325 12.67 25.74 11.65
CA TYR A 325 13.09 25.07 10.41
C TYR A 325 12.72 25.93 9.20
N ASN A 326 13.54 25.88 8.15
CA ASN A 326 13.26 26.52 6.87
C ASN A 326 13.59 25.54 5.75
N GLU A 327 12.58 25.11 5.01
CA GLU A 327 12.72 24.13 3.93
C GLU A 327 12.10 24.65 2.63
N LYS A 328 12.37 23.97 1.52
CA LYS A 328 11.76 24.27 0.22
C LYS A 328 11.31 22.99 -0.42
N PHE A 329 10.10 22.98 -0.93
CA PHE A 329 9.52 21.81 -1.57
C PHE A 329 8.93 22.19 -2.92
N THR A 330 9.10 21.30 -3.90
CA THR A 330 8.46 21.41 -5.20
C THR A 330 7.41 20.33 -5.30
N LEU A 331 6.15 20.73 -5.33
CA LEU A 331 5.05 19.82 -5.53
C LEU A 331 4.84 19.60 -7.03
N THR A 332 4.64 18.37 -7.48
CA THR A 332 4.25 18.05 -8.86
C THR A 332 2.83 17.53 -8.82
N HIS A 333 1.97 17.99 -9.72
CA HIS A 333 0.59 17.51 -9.72
C HIS A 333 0.53 16.07 -10.22
N PHE A 334 -0.55 15.36 -9.90
CA PHE A 334 -0.87 14.03 -10.38
C PHE A 334 -2.40 13.80 -10.36
N PRO A 335 -2.92 12.70 -10.91
CA PRO A 335 -4.32 12.30 -10.73
C PRO A 335 -4.61 11.96 -9.26
N ILE A 336 -5.71 12.46 -8.70
CA ILE A 336 -6.06 12.20 -7.28
C ILE A 336 -6.28 10.72 -7.00
N GLU A 337 -6.72 9.98 -8.01
CA GLU A 337 -6.93 8.53 -7.99
C GLU A 337 -5.64 7.80 -7.55
N ARG A 338 -4.47 8.30 -7.97
CA ARG A 338 -3.14 7.75 -7.64
C ARG A 338 -2.66 8.08 -6.23
N HIS A 339 -3.33 8.97 -5.51
CA HIS A 339 -2.90 9.41 -4.19
C HIS A 339 -3.10 8.28 -3.18
N VAL A 340 -2.07 8.00 -2.38
CA VAL A 340 -2.14 7.10 -1.23
C VAL A 340 -2.01 7.92 0.03
N TYR A 341 -3.00 7.87 0.91
CA TYR A 341 -2.94 8.58 2.17
C TYR A 341 -3.61 7.79 3.31
N PHE A 342 -2.80 6.88 3.89
CA PHE A 342 -3.23 5.95 4.94
C PHE A 342 -4.02 6.60 6.09
N GLY A 343 -3.70 7.84 6.48
CA GLY A 343 -4.37 8.51 7.58
C GLY A 343 -5.86 8.69 7.34
N ALA A 344 -6.26 9.26 6.19
CA ALA A 344 -7.67 9.49 5.87
C ALA A 344 -8.33 8.21 5.34
N ASP A 345 -7.60 7.44 4.54
CA ASP A 345 -8.11 6.26 3.84
C ASP A 345 -8.58 5.16 4.83
N HIS A 346 -8.09 5.14 6.06
CA HIS A 346 -8.59 4.27 7.12
C HIS A 346 -10.09 4.46 7.42
N ASN A 347 -10.61 5.67 7.21
CA ASN A 347 -12.02 6.00 7.43
C ASN A 347 -12.90 5.77 6.18
N MET A 348 -12.30 5.37 5.05
CA MET A 348 -12.99 5.28 3.77
C MET A 348 -14.13 4.27 3.83
N GLY A 349 -13.90 3.10 4.39
CA GLY A 349 -14.97 2.12 4.38
C GLY A 349 -16.07 2.37 5.45
N GLU A 350 -15.77 3.08 6.55
CA GLU A 350 -16.84 3.57 7.43
C GLU A 350 -17.74 4.55 6.65
N TRP A 351 -17.13 5.40 5.83
CA TRP A 351 -17.86 6.26 4.90
C TRP A 351 -18.65 5.48 3.84
N GLU A 352 -18.08 4.45 3.22
CA GLU A 352 -18.79 3.60 2.25
C GLU A 352 -20.02 2.95 2.85
N SER A 353 -19.90 2.44 4.08
CA SER A 353 -21.00 1.83 4.82
C SER A 353 -22.09 2.85 5.14
N ARG A 354 -21.71 4.09 5.50
CA ARG A 354 -22.68 5.20 5.67
C ARG A 354 -23.35 5.58 4.34
N ARG A 355 -22.59 5.71 3.25
CA ARG A 355 -23.09 6.01 1.89
C ARG A 355 -24.11 4.97 1.46
N ALA A 356 -23.77 3.69 1.61
CA ALA A 356 -24.65 2.57 1.32
C ALA A 356 -25.97 2.65 2.08
N ARG A 357 -25.94 2.87 3.40
CA ARG A 357 -27.14 3.03 4.22
C ARG A 357 -28.02 4.18 3.73
N MET A 358 -27.44 5.30 3.30
CA MET A 358 -28.18 6.42 2.72
C MET A 358 -28.84 6.03 1.38
N GLU A 359 -28.11 5.37 0.49
CA GLU A 359 -28.64 4.91 -0.79
C GLU A 359 -29.78 3.90 -0.63
N MET A 360 -29.67 3.00 0.35
CA MET A 360 -30.73 2.04 0.66
C MET A 360 -32.04 2.73 1.05
N VAL A 361 -31.95 3.79 1.86
CA VAL A 361 -33.11 4.61 2.25
C VAL A 361 -33.69 5.33 1.03
N GLU A 362 -32.85 5.91 0.18
CA GLU A 362 -33.28 6.62 -1.04
C GLU A 362 -33.98 5.68 -2.04
N LYS A 363 -33.40 4.49 -2.26
CA LYS A 363 -33.94 3.45 -3.16
C LYS A 363 -35.13 2.72 -2.54
N GLY A 364 -35.48 3.00 -1.28
CA GLY A 364 -36.61 2.40 -0.58
C GLY A 364 -36.46 0.89 -0.40
N ILE A 365 -35.24 0.40 -0.20
CA ILE A 365 -34.94 -1.02 0.02
C ILE A 365 -35.58 -1.45 1.34
N LYS A 366 -36.28 -2.60 1.33
CA LYS A 366 -37.08 -3.09 2.47
C LYS A 366 -36.60 -4.43 3.03
N GLU A 367 -35.71 -5.10 2.32
CA GLU A 367 -35.27 -6.45 2.61
C GLU A 367 -33.75 -6.51 2.61
N VAL A 368 -33.22 -7.39 3.46
CA VAL A 368 -31.82 -7.76 3.55
C VAL A 368 -31.73 -9.27 3.32
N HIS A 369 -30.76 -9.68 2.52
CA HIS A 369 -30.49 -11.07 2.19
C HIS A 369 -29.21 -11.48 2.90
N TYR A 370 -29.28 -12.57 3.65
CA TYR A 370 -28.14 -13.15 4.36
C TYR A 370 -27.74 -14.46 3.70
N SER A 371 -26.45 -14.73 3.63
CA SER A 371 -25.89 -16.02 3.23
C SER A 371 -24.89 -16.49 4.28
N ILE A 372 -24.98 -17.76 4.65
CA ILE A 372 -23.96 -18.47 5.43
C ILE A 372 -23.34 -19.50 4.49
N THR A 373 -22.05 -19.39 4.24
CA THR A 373 -21.35 -20.26 3.29
C THR A 373 -20.05 -20.82 3.87
N SER A 374 -19.61 -21.97 3.37
CA SER A 374 -18.27 -22.51 3.63
C SER A 374 -17.83 -23.31 2.41
N SER A 375 -16.73 -22.89 1.77
CA SER A 375 -16.27 -23.42 0.49
C SER A 375 -15.05 -24.32 0.63
N ALA A 376 -15.05 -25.49 0.00
CA ALA A 376 -13.88 -26.37 -0.04
C ALA A 376 -12.68 -25.78 -0.81
N GLU A 377 -12.89 -24.76 -1.65
CA GLU A 377 -11.82 -24.13 -2.45
C GLU A 377 -11.21 -22.91 -1.75
N LEU A 378 -11.94 -22.29 -0.81
CA LEU A 378 -11.53 -21.05 -0.12
C LEU A 378 -11.26 -21.22 1.39
N ASN A 379 -11.64 -22.36 1.97
CA ASN A 379 -11.45 -22.66 3.39
C ASN A 379 -9.98 -22.94 3.72
N TRP A 380 -9.55 -22.59 4.94
CA TRP A 380 -8.16 -22.76 5.37
C TRP A 380 -7.93 -24.06 6.15
N GLU A 381 -9.00 -24.72 6.59
CA GLU A 381 -8.95 -25.94 7.39
C GLU A 381 -9.18 -27.18 6.52
N ASP A 382 -8.15 -28.01 6.37
CA ASP A 382 -8.18 -29.25 5.59
C ASP A 382 -9.33 -30.19 6.01
N GLU A 383 -9.69 -30.19 7.29
CA GLU A 383 -10.77 -30.98 7.85
C GLU A 383 -12.15 -30.52 7.35
N ASN A 384 -12.39 -29.19 7.28
CA ASN A 384 -13.60 -28.64 6.70
C ASN A 384 -13.68 -28.93 5.20
N ILE A 385 -12.56 -28.77 4.48
CA ILE A 385 -12.48 -29.07 3.05
C ILE A 385 -12.90 -30.53 2.80
N ALA A 386 -12.32 -31.49 3.54
CA ALA A 386 -12.64 -32.90 3.39
C ALA A 386 -14.12 -33.18 3.70
N LEU A 387 -14.63 -32.61 4.79
CA LEU A 387 -16.02 -32.73 5.24
C LEU A 387 -17.02 -32.21 4.18
N ILE A 388 -16.82 -30.98 3.69
CA ILE A 388 -17.71 -30.35 2.70
C ILE A 388 -17.78 -31.20 1.44
N ARG A 389 -16.63 -31.62 0.90
CA ARG A 389 -16.57 -32.49 -0.29
C ARG A 389 -17.27 -33.82 -0.07
N GLU A 390 -17.17 -34.39 1.13
CA GLU A 390 -17.89 -35.62 1.48
C GLU A 390 -19.41 -35.40 1.50
N LEU A 391 -19.88 -34.33 2.11
CA LEU A 391 -21.31 -34.03 2.26
C LEU A 391 -21.96 -33.65 0.92
N VAL A 392 -21.24 -32.94 0.04
CA VAL A 392 -21.65 -32.70 -1.36
C VAL A 392 -21.81 -34.03 -2.11
N ARG A 393 -20.84 -34.95 -2.01
CA ARG A 393 -20.93 -36.29 -2.65
C ARG A 393 -22.11 -37.12 -2.12
N LYS A 394 -22.41 -36.98 -0.84
CA LYS A 394 -23.58 -37.61 -0.19
C LYS A 394 -24.91 -36.95 -0.56
N LYS A 395 -24.88 -35.79 -1.22
CA LYS A 395 -26.05 -34.98 -1.58
C LYS A 395 -26.87 -34.58 -0.35
N GLU A 396 -26.17 -34.26 0.73
CA GLU A 396 -26.81 -33.72 1.92
C GLU A 396 -27.45 -32.36 1.61
N PRO A 397 -28.57 -32.00 2.26
CA PRO A 397 -29.20 -30.70 2.07
C PRO A 397 -28.22 -29.56 2.33
N TYR A 398 -28.30 -28.49 1.53
CA TYR A 398 -27.46 -27.28 1.61
C TYR A 398 -26.00 -27.45 1.16
N PHE A 399 -25.56 -28.65 0.81
CA PHE A 399 -24.25 -28.90 0.22
C PHE A 399 -24.38 -28.96 -1.30
N ILE A 400 -23.84 -27.96 -1.99
CA ILE A 400 -23.99 -27.75 -3.43
C ILE A 400 -22.63 -27.59 -4.11
N THR A 401 -22.64 -27.61 -5.44
CA THR A 401 -21.50 -27.19 -6.26
C THR A 401 -21.90 -25.94 -7.02
N ARG A 402 -21.18 -24.85 -6.80
CA ARG A 402 -21.34 -23.60 -7.55
C ARG A 402 -20.47 -23.62 -8.80
N ASP A 403 -20.89 -22.86 -9.79
CA ASP A 403 -20.16 -22.69 -11.06
C ASP A 403 -19.08 -21.59 -10.99
N ASP A 404 -18.90 -20.96 -9.82
CA ASP A 404 -17.90 -19.93 -9.55
C ASP A 404 -16.77 -20.45 -8.65
N ASP A 405 -15.88 -19.56 -8.23
CA ASP A 405 -14.66 -19.89 -7.48
C ASP A 405 -14.93 -20.51 -6.10
N TYR A 406 -16.18 -20.52 -5.61
CA TYR A 406 -16.54 -21.20 -4.37
C TYR A 406 -16.64 -22.73 -4.53
N GLY A 407 -16.85 -23.23 -5.76
CA GLY A 407 -16.87 -24.67 -6.04
C GLY A 407 -17.83 -25.48 -5.14
N GLU A 408 -17.33 -26.58 -4.55
CA GLU A 408 -18.10 -27.41 -3.61
C GLU A 408 -18.24 -26.70 -2.25
N CYS A 409 -19.47 -26.38 -1.84
CA CYS A 409 -19.71 -25.57 -0.64
C CYS A 409 -20.97 -25.98 0.14
N PHE A 410 -20.98 -25.63 1.43
CA PHE A 410 -22.21 -25.44 2.20
C PHE A 410 -22.76 -24.05 1.90
N GLU A 411 -24.05 -23.91 1.62
CA GLU A 411 -24.69 -22.59 1.43
C GLU A 411 -26.12 -22.57 1.97
N MET A 412 -26.42 -21.59 2.81
CA MET A 412 -27.76 -21.35 3.32
C MET A 412 -28.11 -19.86 3.29
N ASN A 413 -29.22 -19.54 2.62
CA ASN A 413 -29.67 -18.18 2.36
C ASN A 413 -30.94 -17.84 3.15
N PHE A 414 -31.04 -16.60 3.60
CA PHE A 414 -32.20 -16.06 4.31
C PHE A 414 -32.57 -14.69 3.76
N THR A 415 -33.86 -14.37 3.77
CA THR A 415 -34.35 -13.01 3.49
C THR A 415 -35.11 -12.53 4.70
N LYS A 416 -34.77 -11.33 5.17
CA LYS A 416 -35.42 -10.69 6.31
C LYS A 416 -35.87 -9.27 5.95
N PRO A 417 -36.94 -8.75 6.57
CA PRO A 417 -37.22 -7.32 6.53
C PRO A 417 -36.05 -6.54 7.12
N ILE A 418 -35.69 -5.39 6.52
CA ILE A 418 -34.58 -4.55 6.98
C ILE A 418 -34.74 -4.08 8.44
N SER A 419 -35.97 -4.01 8.97
CA SER A 419 -36.21 -3.71 10.38
C SER A 419 -35.60 -4.73 11.35
N GLU A 420 -35.37 -5.96 10.90
CA GLU A 420 -34.75 -7.03 11.70
C GLU A 420 -33.22 -6.91 11.79
N GLU A 421 -32.58 -6.05 10.97
CA GLU A 421 -31.13 -5.79 11.04
C GLU A 421 -30.70 -5.24 12.41
N GLN A 422 -31.62 -4.64 13.18
CA GLN A 422 -31.31 -4.12 14.52
C GLN A 422 -30.89 -5.19 15.53
N ASN A 423 -31.12 -6.48 15.23
CA ASN A 423 -30.63 -7.61 16.01
C ASN A 423 -30.30 -8.78 15.07
N GLU A 424 -29.00 -9.02 14.86
CA GLU A 424 -28.49 -10.07 13.99
C GLU A 424 -27.96 -11.28 14.78
N GLU A 425 -28.18 -11.37 16.10
CA GLU A 425 -27.77 -12.51 16.94
C GLU A 425 -28.27 -13.86 16.42
N TRP A 426 -29.44 -13.88 15.76
CA TRP A 426 -30.03 -15.09 15.19
C TRP A 426 -29.10 -15.79 14.18
N ILE A 427 -28.21 -15.06 13.51
CA ILE A 427 -27.28 -15.66 12.56
C ILE A 427 -26.15 -16.40 13.27
N ILE A 428 -25.75 -15.91 14.45
CA ILE A 428 -24.78 -16.58 15.32
C ILE A 428 -25.37 -17.89 15.84
N ASP A 429 -26.64 -17.89 16.24
CA ASP A 429 -27.36 -19.12 16.61
C ASP A 429 -27.34 -20.15 15.47
N LYS A 430 -27.49 -19.70 14.21
CA LYS A 430 -27.42 -20.57 13.04
C LYS A 430 -26.02 -21.11 12.78
N VAL A 431 -24.99 -20.28 12.94
CA VAL A 431 -23.59 -20.73 12.86
C VAL A 431 -23.31 -21.83 13.88
N ILE A 432 -23.75 -21.64 15.14
CA ILE A 432 -23.60 -22.64 16.19
C ILE A 432 -24.38 -23.93 15.86
N GLU A 433 -25.61 -23.80 15.35
CA GLU A 433 -26.42 -24.95 14.92
C GLU A 433 -25.72 -25.76 13.82
N PHE A 434 -25.11 -25.11 12.82
CA PHE A 434 -24.41 -25.81 11.74
C PHE A 434 -23.12 -26.48 12.19
N TYR A 435 -22.37 -25.83 13.06
CA TYR A 435 -21.21 -26.46 13.69
C TYR A 435 -21.63 -27.70 14.49
N GLN A 436 -22.69 -27.62 15.29
CA GLN A 436 -23.19 -28.78 16.03
C GLN A 436 -23.74 -29.90 15.12
N THR A 437 -24.30 -29.54 13.97
CA THR A 437 -24.95 -30.50 13.06
C THR A 437 -23.95 -31.17 12.13
N TYR A 438 -23.03 -30.40 11.55
CA TYR A 438 -22.14 -30.85 10.48
C TYR A 438 -20.67 -30.88 10.91
N GLY A 439 -20.28 -30.16 11.97
CA GLY A 439 -18.88 -30.04 12.39
C GLY A 439 -18.08 -28.99 11.61
N ILE A 440 -18.74 -28.10 10.86
CA ILE A 440 -18.06 -27.04 10.11
C ILE A 440 -17.57 -25.97 11.09
N THR A 441 -16.26 -25.72 11.11
CA THR A 441 -15.62 -24.79 12.04
C THR A 441 -15.31 -23.42 11.44
N GLU A 442 -15.26 -23.29 10.12
CA GLU A 442 -15.03 -22.03 9.42
C GLU A 442 -16.20 -21.74 8.47
N LEU A 443 -16.83 -20.57 8.65
CA LEU A 443 -17.94 -20.11 7.83
C LEU A 443 -17.75 -18.64 7.46
N GLU A 444 -18.27 -18.27 6.30
CA GLU A 444 -18.40 -16.89 5.88
C GLU A 444 -19.85 -16.45 6.01
N LEU A 445 -20.06 -15.25 6.54
CA LEU A 445 -21.35 -14.61 6.63
C LEU A 445 -21.37 -13.44 5.66
N TRP A 446 -22.38 -13.42 4.81
CA TRP A 446 -22.61 -12.34 3.86
C TRP A 446 -23.99 -11.73 4.11
N LYS A 447 -24.10 -10.42 4.01
CA LYS A 447 -25.38 -9.73 3.91
C LYS A 447 -25.39 -8.71 2.77
N THR A 448 -26.47 -8.70 2.00
CA THR A 448 -26.67 -7.83 0.84
C THR A 448 -28.07 -7.21 0.88
N TYR A 449 -28.24 -6.08 0.21
CA TYR A 449 -29.47 -5.30 0.28
C TYR A 449 -30.10 -5.12 -1.11
N GLY A 450 -31.24 -5.80 -1.33
CA GLY A 450 -31.99 -5.80 -2.60
C GLY A 450 -31.37 -6.66 -3.73
N GLU A 451 -32.13 -6.85 -4.83
CA GLU A 451 -31.70 -7.61 -6.02
C GLU A 451 -30.59 -6.92 -6.83
N HIS A 452 -30.35 -5.63 -6.58
CA HIS A 452 -29.24 -4.87 -7.15
C HIS A 452 -28.28 -4.59 -6.01
N ILE A 453 -27.13 -5.26 -5.98
CA ILE A 453 -26.10 -5.19 -4.94
C ILE A 453 -25.67 -3.74 -4.76
N ALA A 454 -26.40 -2.98 -3.94
CA ALA A 454 -26.07 -1.60 -3.62
C ALA A 454 -24.92 -1.55 -2.60
N TYR A 455 -24.81 -2.62 -1.79
CA TYR A 455 -23.82 -2.79 -0.75
C TYR A 455 -23.85 -4.23 -0.24
N ALA A 456 -22.68 -4.74 0.16
CA ALA A 456 -22.53 -6.04 0.78
C ALA A 456 -21.58 -5.91 1.98
N ALA A 457 -21.88 -6.62 3.07
CA ALA A 457 -20.96 -6.82 4.18
C ALA A 457 -20.67 -8.33 4.30
N GLY A 458 -19.39 -8.68 4.38
CA GLY A 458 -18.91 -10.06 4.38
C GLY A 458 -17.88 -10.25 5.49
N VAL A 459 -18.05 -11.26 6.34
CA VAL A 459 -17.10 -11.59 7.42
C VAL A 459 -16.81 -13.07 7.48
N ARG A 460 -15.57 -13.41 7.82
CA ARG A 460 -15.14 -14.77 8.14
C ARG A 460 -15.28 -15.01 9.64
N MET A 461 -15.94 -16.10 9.99
CA MET A 461 -16.17 -16.55 11.35
C MET A 461 -15.53 -17.92 11.55
N VAL A 462 -14.72 -18.06 12.59
CA VAL A 462 -14.05 -19.32 12.94
C VAL A 462 -14.43 -19.73 14.35
N ILE A 463 -14.83 -20.98 14.49
CA ILE A 463 -15.11 -21.64 15.76
C ILE A 463 -13.84 -22.34 16.22
N GLN A 464 -13.35 -21.95 17.38
CA GLN A 464 -12.15 -22.50 17.99
C GLN A 464 -12.51 -23.26 19.25
N GLU A 465 -12.10 -24.53 19.29
CA GLU A 465 -12.10 -25.31 20.51
C GLU A 465 -10.77 -25.10 21.23
N THR A 466 -10.85 -24.68 22.48
CA THR A 466 -9.70 -24.54 23.37
C THR A 466 -9.97 -25.30 24.67
N ASP A 467 -8.94 -25.49 25.50
CA ASP A 467 -9.08 -26.12 26.82
C ASP A 467 -10.09 -25.38 27.72
N ASP A 468 -10.28 -24.07 27.50
CA ASP A 468 -11.17 -23.20 28.28
C ASP A 468 -12.59 -23.11 27.70
N GLY A 469 -12.84 -23.71 26.54
CA GLY A 469 -14.16 -23.78 25.89
C GLY A 469 -14.15 -23.54 24.39
N THR A 470 -15.35 -23.47 23.81
CA THR A 470 -15.59 -23.16 22.39
C THR A 470 -15.83 -21.67 22.23
N TYR A 471 -15.03 -21.03 21.37
CA TYR A 471 -15.11 -19.60 21.09
C TYR A 471 -15.45 -19.38 19.62
N LEU A 472 -16.22 -18.34 19.33
CA LEU A 472 -16.49 -17.88 17.97
C LEU A 472 -15.76 -16.57 17.73
N ASP A 473 -14.93 -16.54 16.70
CA ASP A 473 -14.00 -15.44 16.42
C ASP A 473 -14.22 -14.89 15.01
N MET A 474 -14.23 -13.57 14.87
CA MET A 474 -14.29 -12.90 13.57
C MET A 474 -12.87 -12.69 13.07
N ARG A 475 -12.49 -13.44 12.04
CA ARG A 475 -11.09 -13.50 11.57
C ARG A 475 -10.77 -12.52 10.46
N GLU A 476 -11.74 -12.20 9.64
CA GLU A 476 -11.54 -11.38 8.44
C GLU A 476 -12.84 -10.66 8.07
N VAL A 477 -12.70 -9.48 7.47
CA VAL A 477 -13.82 -8.72 6.87
C VAL A 477 -13.52 -8.64 5.37
N TYR A 478 -14.34 -9.29 4.55
CA TYR A 478 -14.18 -9.33 3.09
C TYR A 478 -14.77 -8.10 2.40
N ALA A 479 -15.82 -7.54 2.98
CA ALA A 479 -16.52 -6.36 2.49
C ALA A 479 -17.23 -5.67 3.66
N GLY A 480 -17.29 -4.33 3.64
CA GLY A 480 -17.84 -3.55 4.75
C GLY A 480 -16.95 -3.58 6.00
N PHE A 481 -17.57 -3.47 7.18
CA PHE A 481 -16.92 -3.40 8.49
C PHE A 481 -17.55 -4.41 9.45
N SER A 482 -16.80 -4.78 10.48
CA SER A 482 -17.35 -5.53 11.62
C SER A 482 -18.59 -4.85 12.20
N ASP A 483 -18.57 -3.52 12.25
CA ASP A 483 -19.63 -2.67 12.81
C ASP A 483 -20.88 -2.58 11.92
N ASP A 484 -20.84 -3.17 10.72
CA ASP A 484 -22.05 -3.38 9.95
C ASP A 484 -22.89 -4.50 10.54
N TRP A 485 -22.31 -5.42 11.31
CA TRP A 485 -23.04 -6.52 11.92
C TRP A 485 -23.49 -6.20 13.34
N ASN A 486 -24.79 -6.30 13.60
CA ASN A 486 -25.41 -6.08 14.91
C ASN A 486 -25.46 -7.39 15.72
N PHE A 487 -24.30 -8.01 15.94
CA PHE A 487 -24.18 -9.25 16.71
C PHE A 487 -24.37 -9.05 18.21
N LEU A 488 -24.18 -7.82 18.72
CA LEU A 488 -24.36 -7.46 20.13
C LEU A 488 -24.79 -5.99 20.21
N ARG A 489 -25.79 -5.66 21.03
CA ARG A 489 -25.87 -4.31 21.63
C ARG A 489 -24.99 -4.27 22.88
N GLN A 490 -24.34 -3.12 23.07
CA GLN A 490 -23.72 -2.68 24.33
C GLN A 490 -24.61 -2.91 25.55
#